data_AF-A0AAF0E2H7-F1
#
_entry.id   AF-A0AAF0E2H7-F1
#
_cell.length_a   1.000
_cell.length_b   1.000
_cell.length_c   1.000
_cell.angle_alpha   90.00
_cell.angle_beta   90.00
_cell.angle_gamma   90.00
#
_symmetry.space_group_name_H-M   'P 1'
#
loop_
_entity.id
_entity.type
_entity.pdbx_description
1 polymer ?
#
loop_
_entity_poly.entity_id
_entity_poly.type
_entity_poly.pdbx_seq_one_letter_code
_entity_poly.pdbx_strand_id
1 'polypeptide(L)'
;MRVLCVAEKPSIAKTITQMLSSGSFSNRAGRDKYCRNYDFVYRLPRAVLGLSGTSPPLSVEMTMTSVRGHMMEVDFPDEYKWGRCDPAALFAAPTTLRIAKDAQKVADNLAAEARRADMLMIWTDCDREGEQIGYEVMQHCRSVRASLRVKRARFSALIANQIHRACTNPVDLDLNAAYAVEARQQIDLRAGAAFTRLQTTMLGRRLSALEGMVISYGPCQFPTLGFVVDHYKRVQAFVPEPFWTIEVKHRTRSGTVEFLWERKHLFDHTPAAALHARCIAAENAVVRQVTRRPVSKRYVLS
;
A
#
# COMPACT_ATOMS: atom_id res chain seq x y z
N MET A 1 -31.22 -5.22 18.92
CA MET A 1 -30.19 -4.21 18.57
C MET A 1 -29.51 -4.69 17.30
N ARG A 2 -29.33 -3.79 16.33
CA ARG A 2 -28.74 -4.09 15.01
C ARG A 2 -27.36 -3.47 14.87
N VAL A 3 -26.39 -4.27 14.41
CA VAL A 3 -25.02 -3.84 14.17
C VAL A 3 -24.71 -3.98 12.69
N LEU A 4 -24.54 -2.85 12.00
CA LEU A 4 -24.02 -2.81 10.64
C LEU A 4 -22.50 -2.96 10.69
N CYS A 5 -21.97 -3.91 9.94
CA CYS A 5 -20.54 -4.16 9.81
C CYS A 5 -20.11 -3.94 8.37
N VAL A 6 -19.01 -3.22 8.16
CA VAL A 6 -18.56 -2.86 6.81
C VAL A 6 -17.09 -3.20 6.65
N ALA A 7 -16.79 -4.17 5.78
CA ALA A 7 -15.43 -4.52 5.37
C ALA A 7 -14.99 -3.77 4.11
N GLU A 8 -13.68 -3.80 3.81
CA GLU A 8 -13.12 -3.08 2.66
C GLU A 8 -13.49 -3.69 1.30
N LYS A 9 -13.64 -5.01 1.26
CA LYS A 9 -13.84 -5.79 0.02
C LYS A 9 -14.87 -6.90 0.21
N PRO A 10 -15.62 -7.31 -0.83
CA PRO A 10 -16.65 -8.35 -0.72
C PRO A 10 -16.15 -9.71 -0.22
N SER A 11 -14.94 -10.12 -0.64
CA SER A 11 -14.31 -11.37 -0.19
C SER A 11 -14.06 -11.37 1.31
N ILE A 12 -13.52 -10.25 1.84
CA ILE A 12 -13.23 -10.08 3.27
C ILE A 12 -14.52 -10.12 4.10
N ALA A 13 -15.57 -9.41 3.67
CA ALA A 13 -16.88 -9.45 4.33
C ALA A 13 -17.42 -10.89 4.45
N LYS A 14 -17.34 -11.67 3.37
CA LYS A 14 -17.78 -13.07 3.37
C LYS A 14 -16.97 -13.92 4.34
N THR A 15 -15.63 -13.80 4.33
CA THR A 15 -14.75 -14.57 5.22
C THR A 15 -14.97 -14.23 6.69
N ILE A 16 -15.07 -12.95 7.04
CA ILE A 16 -15.37 -12.52 8.42
C ILE A 16 -16.75 -13.03 8.86
N THR A 17 -17.76 -12.95 7.99
CA THR A 17 -19.09 -13.50 8.26
C THR A 17 -19.00 -15.00 8.56
N GLN A 18 -18.30 -15.78 7.72
CA GLN A 18 -18.16 -17.22 7.92
C GLN A 18 -17.54 -17.56 9.28
N MET A 19 -16.52 -16.81 9.70
CA MET A 19 -15.88 -17.00 11.02
C MET A 19 -16.82 -16.64 12.17
N LEU A 20 -17.42 -15.44 12.14
CA LEU A 20 -18.26 -14.96 13.24
C LEU A 20 -19.55 -15.74 13.40
N SER A 21 -20.14 -16.18 12.28
CA SER A 21 -21.40 -16.95 12.28
C SER A 21 -21.21 -18.47 12.40
N SER A 22 -19.96 -18.96 12.35
CA SER A 22 -19.66 -20.38 12.20
C SER A 22 -20.42 -21.03 11.02
N GLY A 23 -20.62 -20.26 9.95
CA GLY A 23 -21.37 -20.66 8.74
C GLY A 23 -22.88 -20.44 8.80
N SER A 24 -23.45 -20.02 9.93
CA SER A 24 -24.89 -19.79 10.08
C SER A 24 -25.28 -18.33 9.79
N PHE A 25 -25.47 -18.00 8.51
CA PHE A 25 -25.86 -16.66 8.08
C PHE A 25 -26.84 -16.70 6.90
N SER A 26 -27.68 -15.67 6.81
CA SER A 26 -28.50 -15.39 5.62
C SER A 26 -27.70 -14.54 4.64
N ASN A 27 -27.83 -14.81 3.35
CA ASN A 27 -27.21 -14.03 2.28
C ASN A 27 -28.29 -13.35 1.45
N ARG A 28 -28.44 -12.04 1.61
CA ARG A 28 -29.37 -11.24 0.80
C ARG A 28 -28.60 -10.35 -0.19
N ALA A 29 -29.26 -10.05 -1.30
CA ALA A 29 -28.72 -9.11 -2.26
C ALA A 29 -28.60 -7.70 -1.64
N GLY A 30 -27.47 -7.04 -1.90
CA GLY A 30 -27.35 -5.60 -1.72
C GLY A 30 -27.86 -4.86 -2.95
N ARG A 31 -27.69 -3.54 -2.96
CA ARG A 31 -27.98 -2.71 -4.15
C ARG A 31 -26.89 -2.79 -5.22
N ASP A 32 -25.66 -3.06 -4.80
CA ASP A 32 -24.54 -3.33 -5.71
C ASP A 32 -24.48 -4.83 -6.08
N LYS A 33 -24.01 -5.13 -7.29
CA LYS A 33 -23.93 -6.50 -7.82
C LYS A 33 -22.94 -7.38 -7.03
N TYR A 34 -21.87 -6.79 -6.51
CA TYR A 34 -20.77 -7.51 -5.88
C TYR A 34 -20.86 -7.46 -4.35
N CYS A 35 -21.36 -6.36 -3.78
CA CYS A 35 -21.49 -6.18 -2.34
C CYS A 35 -22.82 -6.77 -1.83
N ARG A 36 -22.74 -7.96 -1.23
CA ARG A 36 -23.87 -8.63 -0.58
C ARG A 36 -24.06 -8.12 0.85
N ASN A 37 -25.20 -8.46 1.44
CA ASN A 37 -25.42 -8.29 2.88
C ASN A 37 -25.59 -9.67 3.51
N TYR A 38 -24.81 -9.93 4.55
CA TYR A 38 -24.83 -11.18 5.29
C TYR A 38 -25.39 -10.94 6.69
N ASP A 39 -26.55 -11.50 6.98
CA ASP A 39 -27.22 -11.31 8.26
C ASP A 39 -27.04 -12.53 9.15
N PHE A 40 -26.62 -12.33 10.40
CA PHE A 40 -26.40 -13.40 11.36
C PHE A 40 -26.59 -12.89 12.79
N VAL A 41 -26.79 -13.82 13.73
CA VAL A 41 -26.87 -13.49 15.15
C VAL A 41 -25.52 -13.71 15.80
N TYR A 42 -25.09 -12.77 16.63
CA TYR A 42 -23.83 -12.87 17.38
C TYR A 42 -24.00 -12.37 18.81
N ARG A 43 -23.16 -12.87 19.73
CA ARG A 43 -23.19 -12.45 21.14
C ARG A 43 -22.09 -11.43 21.40
N LEU A 44 -22.48 -10.20 21.71
CA LEU A 44 -21.53 -9.12 22.03
C LEU A 44 -21.51 -8.79 23.53
N PRO A 45 -20.32 -8.49 24.10
CA PRO A 45 -20.24 -7.95 25.46
C PRO A 45 -21.04 -6.65 25.57
N ARG A 46 -21.75 -6.47 26.69
CA ARG A 46 -22.59 -5.29 26.94
C ARG A 46 -21.81 -3.97 26.88
N ALA A 47 -20.55 -3.99 27.31
CA ALA A 47 -19.64 -2.85 27.24
C ALA A 47 -19.43 -2.35 25.79
N VAL A 48 -19.32 -3.26 24.81
CA VAL A 48 -19.23 -2.90 23.38
C VAL A 48 -20.50 -2.18 22.93
N LEU A 49 -21.64 -2.63 23.43
CA LEU A 49 -22.96 -2.03 23.22
C LEU A 49 -23.21 -0.83 24.14
N GLY A 50 -22.21 -0.30 24.85
CA GLY A 50 -22.32 0.88 25.72
C GLY A 50 -23.34 0.75 26.85
N LEU A 51 -23.62 -0.49 27.26
CA LEU A 51 -24.50 -0.81 28.37
C LEU A 51 -23.62 -1.14 29.58
N SER A 52 -23.97 -0.61 30.76
CA SER A 52 -23.31 -0.95 32.02
C SER A 52 -23.79 -2.28 32.58
N GLY A 53 -23.00 -2.86 33.50
CA GLY A 53 -23.35 -4.06 34.27
C GLY A 53 -22.52 -5.31 33.96
N THR A 54 -22.59 -6.30 34.87
CA THR A 54 -21.89 -7.60 34.83
C THR A 54 -22.71 -8.70 34.14
N SER A 55 -23.87 -8.36 33.58
CA SER A 55 -24.77 -9.30 32.90
C SER A 55 -24.11 -9.93 31.66
N PRO A 56 -24.53 -11.15 31.26
CA PRO A 56 -23.91 -11.89 30.16
C PRO A 56 -23.98 -11.13 28.81
N PRO A 57 -23.15 -11.53 27.82
CA PRO A 57 -23.20 -11.01 26.46
C PRO A 57 -24.62 -11.04 25.88
N LEU A 58 -25.00 -9.98 25.16
CA LEU A 58 -26.32 -9.84 24.57
C LEU A 58 -26.29 -10.32 23.11
N SER A 59 -27.32 -11.08 22.70
CA SER A 59 -27.51 -11.45 21.30
C SER A 59 -27.92 -10.22 20.49
N VAL A 60 -27.19 -9.96 19.41
CA VAL A 60 -27.45 -8.88 18.45
C VAL A 60 -27.64 -9.42 17.05
N GLU A 61 -28.40 -8.71 16.23
CA GLU A 61 -28.48 -8.95 14.79
C GLU A 61 -27.33 -8.19 14.13
N MET A 62 -26.42 -8.91 13.48
CA MET A 62 -25.34 -8.34 12.69
C MET A 62 -25.66 -8.41 11.21
N THR A 63 -25.45 -7.32 10.50
CA THR A 63 -25.44 -7.27 9.05
C THR A 63 -24.03 -6.93 8.59
N MET A 64 -23.33 -7.87 7.98
CA MET A 64 -22.03 -7.64 7.36
C MET A 64 -22.18 -7.34 5.88
N THR A 65 -21.58 -6.24 5.43
CA THR A 65 -21.46 -5.86 4.03
C THR A 65 -20.06 -5.34 3.75
N SER A 66 -19.81 -4.83 2.55
CA SER A 66 -18.51 -4.28 2.16
C SER A 66 -18.64 -3.05 1.27
N VAL A 67 -17.55 -2.30 1.22
CA VAL A 67 -17.24 -1.40 0.11
C VAL A 67 -16.36 -2.10 -0.94
N ARG A 68 -15.77 -1.33 -1.86
CA ARG A 68 -14.83 -1.83 -2.89
C ARG A 68 -13.58 -0.93 -2.91
N GLY A 69 -12.96 -0.74 -1.75
CA GLY A 69 -11.97 0.33 -1.55
C GLY A 69 -12.65 1.67 -1.24
N HIS A 70 -12.01 2.78 -1.65
CA HIS A 70 -12.56 4.13 -1.49
C HIS A 70 -13.92 4.28 -2.18
N MET A 71 -14.85 4.96 -1.51
CA MET A 71 -16.17 5.30 -2.03
C MET A 71 -16.23 6.76 -2.47
N MET A 72 -15.37 7.60 -1.88
CA MET A 72 -15.32 9.03 -2.14
C MET A 72 -14.14 9.37 -3.04
N GLU A 73 -14.35 10.32 -3.95
CA GLU A 73 -13.33 10.95 -4.77
C GLU A 73 -13.23 12.42 -4.40
N VAL A 74 -12.00 12.93 -4.33
CA VAL A 74 -11.72 14.34 -4.12
C VAL A 74 -11.34 14.97 -5.46
N ASP A 75 -12.04 16.03 -5.84
CA ASP A 75 -11.79 16.75 -7.10
C ASP A 75 -12.11 18.23 -6.93
N PHE A 76 -11.60 19.06 -7.84
CA PHE A 76 -11.93 20.47 -7.89
C PHE A 76 -13.36 20.70 -8.42
N PRO A 77 -14.01 21.81 -8.03
CA PRO A 77 -15.22 22.28 -8.69
C PRO A 77 -15.02 22.53 -10.19
N ASP A 78 -16.13 22.53 -10.93
CA ASP A 78 -16.12 22.64 -12.39
C ASP A 78 -15.47 23.93 -12.92
N GLU A 79 -15.48 25.02 -12.14
CA GLU A 79 -14.81 26.29 -12.47
C GLU A 79 -13.29 26.18 -12.52
N TYR A 80 -12.70 25.17 -11.86
CA TYR A 80 -11.26 24.88 -11.86
C TYR A 80 -10.90 23.73 -12.81
N LYS A 81 -11.76 23.39 -13.78
CA LYS A 81 -11.40 22.42 -14.84
C LYS A 81 -10.25 22.95 -15.70
N TRP A 82 -9.57 22.03 -16.40
CA TRP A 82 -8.45 22.38 -17.28
C TRP A 82 -8.87 23.48 -18.27
N GLY A 83 -8.08 24.56 -18.33
CA GLY A 83 -8.30 25.68 -19.24
C GLY A 83 -9.24 26.75 -18.71
N ARG A 84 -9.83 26.55 -17.53
CA ARG A 84 -10.74 27.53 -16.89
C ARG A 84 -10.10 28.38 -15.81
N CYS A 85 -8.92 28.01 -15.32
CA CYS A 85 -8.16 28.76 -14.33
C CYS A 85 -6.66 28.69 -14.61
N ASP A 86 -5.90 29.61 -14.02
CA ASP A 86 -4.44 29.48 -13.91
C ASP A 86 -4.11 28.22 -13.08
N PRO A 87 -3.19 27.34 -13.53
CA PRO A 87 -2.74 26.20 -12.73
C PRO A 87 -2.27 26.56 -11.30
N ALA A 88 -1.70 27.75 -11.09
CA ALA A 88 -1.27 28.21 -9.76
C ALA A 88 -2.45 28.39 -8.79
N ALA A 89 -3.65 28.73 -9.29
CA ALA A 89 -4.84 28.88 -8.46
C ALA A 89 -5.27 27.56 -7.79
N LEU A 90 -4.88 26.40 -8.33
CA LEU A 90 -5.24 25.08 -7.80
C LEU A 90 -4.64 24.80 -6.42
N PHE A 91 -3.57 25.49 -6.03
CA PHE A 91 -3.01 25.37 -4.68
C PHE A 91 -3.95 25.90 -3.60
N ALA A 92 -4.79 26.90 -3.92
CA ALA A 92 -5.75 27.52 -3.00
C ALA A 92 -7.21 27.15 -3.31
N ALA A 93 -7.48 26.53 -4.46
CA ALA A 93 -8.83 26.19 -4.89
C ALA A 93 -9.55 25.29 -3.85
N PRO A 94 -10.85 25.50 -3.60
CA PRO A 94 -11.64 24.57 -2.80
C PRO A 94 -11.70 23.20 -3.49
N THR A 95 -11.83 22.13 -2.70
CA THR A 95 -12.05 20.78 -3.21
C THR A 95 -13.42 20.27 -2.79
N THR A 96 -14.01 19.42 -3.64
CA THR A 96 -15.29 18.76 -3.38
C THR A 96 -15.07 17.27 -3.20
N LEU A 97 -15.68 16.70 -2.17
CA LEU A 97 -15.79 15.27 -1.99
C LEU A 97 -17.08 14.79 -2.65
N ARG A 98 -16.99 13.77 -3.50
CA ARG A 98 -18.12 13.21 -4.24
C ARG A 98 -18.10 11.70 -4.11
N ILE A 99 -19.26 11.06 -4.08
CA ILE A 99 -19.32 9.59 -4.20
C ILE A 99 -18.92 9.23 -5.63
N ALA A 100 -17.96 8.32 -5.78
CA ALA A 100 -17.56 7.80 -7.08
C ALA A 100 -18.77 7.21 -7.82
N LYS A 101 -18.86 7.42 -9.13
CA LYS A 101 -20.04 7.01 -9.93
C LYS A 101 -20.33 5.51 -9.80
N ASP A 102 -19.29 4.69 -9.76
CA ASP A 102 -19.39 3.24 -9.61
C ASP A 102 -19.64 2.81 -8.15
N ALA A 103 -19.42 3.68 -7.16
CA ALA A 103 -19.70 3.43 -5.75
C ALA A 103 -21.11 3.86 -5.31
N GLN A 104 -21.89 4.52 -6.17
CA GLN A 104 -23.24 5.01 -5.81
C GLN A 104 -24.15 3.90 -5.26
N LYS A 105 -24.18 2.72 -5.90
CA LYS A 105 -25.00 1.59 -5.43
C LYS A 105 -24.54 1.05 -4.07
N VAL A 106 -23.24 1.09 -3.80
CA VAL A 106 -22.68 0.72 -2.48
C VAL A 106 -23.10 1.74 -1.43
N ALA A 107 -22.97 3.04 -1.74
CA ALA A 107 -23.41 4.12 -0.87
C ALA A 107 -24.91 4.01 -0.53
N ASP A 108 -25.75 3.76 -1.52
CA ASP A 108 -27.18 3.58 -1.31
C ASP A 108 -27.51 2.38 -0.42
N ASN A 109 -26.74 1.28 -0.53
CA ASN A 109 -26.86 0.11 0.32
C ASN A 109 -26.49 0.45 1.77
N LEU A 110 -25.33 1.10 1.97
CA LEU A 110 -24.89 1.56 3.28
C LEU A 110 -25.91 2.49 3.93
N ALA A 111 -26.50 3.42 3.17
CA ALA A 111 -27.55 4.31 3.64
C ALA A 111 -28.80 3.54 4.07
N ALA A 112 -29.22 2.51 3.31
CA ALA A 112 -30.38 1.69 3.65
C ALA A 112 -30.16 0.89 4.94
N GLU A 113 -28.98 0.30 5.12
CA GLU A 113 -28.64 -0.47 6.31
C GLU A 113 -28.41 0.41 7.54
N ALA A 114 -27.74 1.55 7.37
CA ALA A 114 -27.46 2.49 8.45
C ALA A 114 -28.74 3.04 9.10
N ARG A 115 -29.81 3.27 8.33
CA ARG A 115 -31.12 3.69 8.88
C ARG A 115 -31.63 2.72 9.94
N ARG A 116 -31.40 1.42 9.75
CA ARG A 116 -31.90 0.34 10.61
C ARG A 116 -30.91 -0.08 11.70
N ALA A 117 -29.65 0.35 11.62
CA ALA A 117 -28.60 -0.06 12.52
C ALA A 117 -28.46 0.85 13.74
N ASP A 118 -28.29 0.29 14.93
CA ASP A 118 -28.01 1.04 16.15
C ASP A 118 -26.52 1.34 16.32
N MET A 119 -25.68 0.54 15.65
CA MET A 119 -24.24 0.61 15.71
C MET A 119 -23.62 0.28 14.35
N LEU A 120 -22.55 0.98 14.01
CA LEU A 120 -21.65 0.71 12.90
C LEU A 120 -20.33 0.17 13.43
N MET A 121 -19.89 -0.97 12.92
CA MET A 121 -18.58 -1.56 13.20
C MET A 121 -17.75 -1.62 11.91
N ILE A 122 -16.63 -0.92 11.89
CA ILE A 122 -15.71 -0.85 10.75
C ILE A 122 -14.76 -2.06 10.78
N TRP A 123 -14.68 -2.77 9.65
CA TRP A 123 -13.87 -3.98 9.42
C TRP A 123 -12.95 -3.82 8.21
N THR A 124 -12.56 -2.60 7.86
CA THR A 124 -11.57 -2.32 6.81
C THR A 124 -10.18 -2.84 7.18
N ASP A 125 -9.25 -2.91 6.23
CA ASP A 125 -7.90 -3.39 6.51
C ASP A 125 -7.20 -2.48 7.55
N CYS A 126 -6.31 -3.03 8.38
CA CYS A 126 -5.74 -2.31 9.53
C CYS A 126 -4.49 -1.49 9.18
N ASP A 127 -4.59 -0.67 8.14
CA ASP A 127 -3.60 0.31 7.72
C ASP A 127 -4.21 1.72 7.62
N ARG A 128 -3.44 2.71 7.14
CA ARG A 128 -3.91 4.09 7.04
C ARG A 128 -5.02 4.27 5.99
N GLU A 129 -4.94 3.55 4.87
CA GLU A 129 -5.96 3.62 3.81
C GLU A 129 -7.27 3.02 4.31
N GLY A 130 -7.21 1.90 5.03
CA GLY A 130 -8.37 1.29 5.67
C GLY A 130 -9.01 2.16 6.74
N GLU A 131 -8.24 2.95 7.52
CA GLU A 131 -8.81 3.95 8.43
C GLU A 131 -9.54 5.07 7.67
N GLN A 132 -8.99 5.55 6.55
CA GLN A 132 -9.65 6.55 5.72
C GLN A 132 -10.94 6.03 5.07
N ILE A 133 -10.93 4.80 4.54
CA ILE A 133 -12.15 4.16 4.02
C ILE A 133 -13.18 3.98 5.14
N GLY A 134 -12.72 3.59 6.34
CA GLY A 134 -13.57 3.52 7.52
C GLY A 134 -14.20 4.86 7.88
N TYR A 135 -13.44 5.95 7.73
CA TYR A 135 -13.90 7.31 7.94
C TYR A 135 -14.94 7.74 6.90
N GLU A 136 -14.74 7.44 5.62
CA GLU A 136 -15.73 7.68 4.55
C GLU A 136 -17.06 6.97 4.82
N VAL A 137 -17.00 5.68 5.18
CA VAL A 137 -18.17 4.88 5.55
C VAL A 137 -18.87 5.49 6.76
N MET A 138 -18.11 5.87 7.79
CA MET A 138 -18.65 6.52 8.98
C MET A 138 -19.41 7.80 8.64
N GLN A 139 -18.79 8.72 7.88
CA GLN A 139 -19.39 9.99 7.48
C GLN A 139 -20.67 9.78 6.68
N HIS A 140 -20.63 8.86 5.71
CA HIS A 140 -21.79 8.55 4.88
C HIS A 140 -22.94 7.97 5.71
N CYS A 141 -22.69 6.99 6.58
CA CYS A 141 -23.71 6.41 7.43
C CYS A 141 -24.29 7.41 8.45
N ARG A 142 -23.44 8.29 9.02
CA ARG A 142 -23.88 9.33 9.96
C ARG A 142 -24.69 10.44 9.29
N SER A 143 -24.46 10.73 8.01
CA SER A 143 -25.29 11.67 7.25
C SER A 143 -26.76 11.21 7.18
N VAL A 144 -27.01 9.91 7.27
CA VAL A 144 -28.34 9.30 7.25
C VAL A 144 -28.87 9.00 8.66
N ARG A 145 -28.00 8.64 9.61
CA ARG A 145 -28.36 8.40 11.02
C ARG A 145 -27.29 8.99 11.95
N ALA A 146 -27.49 10.24 12.38
CA ALA A 146 -26.52 10.98 13.20
C ALA A 146 -26.23 10.32 14.57
N SER A 147 -27.20 9.62 15.16
CA SER A 147 -27.07 8.92 16.44
C SER A 147 -26.30 7.58 16.36
N LEU A 148 -25.82 7.21 15.17
CA LEU A 148 -25.14 5.93 14.96
C LEU A 148 -23.83 5.87 15.75
N ARG A 149 -23.74 4.86 16.62
CA ARG A 149 -22.53 4.59 17.39
C ARG A 149 -21.52 3.88 16.51
N VAL A 150 -20.27 4.31 16.55
CA VAL A 150 -19.24 3.82 15.62
C VAL A 150 -18.14 3.15 16.43
N LYS A 151 -17.70 1.99 15.96
CA LYS A 151 -16.54 1.26 16.51
C LYS A 151 -15.71 0.66 15.41
N ARG A 152 -14.45 0.37 15.72
CA ARG A 152 -13.44 -0.15 14.80
C ARG A 152 -12.92 -1.48 15.30
N ALA A 153 -13.11 -2.55 14.53
CA ALA A 153 -12.50 -3.84 14.79
C ALA A 153 -11.04 -3.83 14.31
N ARG A 154 -10.07 -4.18 15.16
CA ARG A 154 -8.63 -4.26 14.80
C ARG A 154 -8.17 -5.71 14.74
N PHE A 155 -7.58 -6.11 13.62
CA PHE A 155 -7.08 -7.45 13.36
C PHE A 155 -5.86 -7.41 12.43
N SER A 156 -4.98 -8.40 12.52
CA SER A 156 -3.79 -8.50 11.67
C SER A 156 -3.87 -9.63 10.66
N ALA A 157 -4.75 -10.60 10.88
CA ALA A 157 -4.98 -11.72 9.98
C ALA A 157 -6.44 -12.20 10.06
N LEU A 158 -6.92 -12.81 8.97
CA LEU A 158 -8.23 -13.46 8.91
C LEU A 158 -8.15 -14.86 9.55
N ILE A 159 -8.04 -14.88 10.88
CA ILE A 159 -8.02 -16.09 11.69
C ILE A 159 -9.17 -15.99 12.70
N ALA A 160 -9.98 -17.05 12.83
CA ALA A 160 -11.23 -17.02 13.60
C ALA A 160 -11.05 -16.43 15.01
N ASN A 161 -10.04 -16.85 15.76
CA ASN A 161 -9.78 -16.34 17.11
C ASN A 161 -9.49 -14.82 17.14
N GLN A 162 -8.73 -14.29 16.17
CA GLN A 162 -8.42 -12.87 16.06
C GLN A 162 -9.68 -12.07 15.69
N ILE A 163 -10.49 -12.59 14.77
CA ILE A 163 -11.73 -11.94 14.35
C ILE A 163 -12.75 -11.89 15.50
N HIS A 164 -12.92 -12.99 16.26
CA HIS A 164 -13.75 -12.97 17.46
C HIS A 164 -13.23 -11.96 18.50
N ARG A 165 -11.91 -11.90 18.72
CA ARG A 165 -11.30 -10.93 19.66
C ARG A 165 -11.50 -9.48 19.21
N ALA A 166 -11.37 -9.20 17.91
CA ALA A 166 -11.58 -7.88 17.33
C ALA A 166 -13.04 -7.41 17.46
N CYS A 167 -13.99 -8.34 17.34
CA CYS A 167 -15.42 -8.09 17.51
C CYS A 167 -15.79 -7.76 18.97
N THR A 168 -15.15 -8.43 19.93
CA THR A 168 -15.44 -8.26 21.37
C THR A 168 -14.63 -7.16 22.06
N ASN A 169 -13.52 -6.72 21.46
CA ASN A 169 -12.69 -5.62 21.97
C ASN A 169 -12.44 -4.55 20.88
N PRO A 170 -13.50 -3.94 20.33
CA PRO A 170 -13.31 -2.92 19.32
C PRO A 170 -12.84 -1.60 19.93
N VAL A 171 -12.11 -0.84 19.15
CA VAL A 171 -11.57 0.48 19.51
C VAL A 171 -12.35 1.58 18.79
N ASP A 172 -11.95 2.83 18.99
CA ASP A 172 -12.43 3.94 18.17
C ASP A 172 -11.61 4.06 16.88
N LEU A 173 -12.21 4.64 15.85
CA LEU A 173 -11.56 4.89 14.57
C LEU A 173 -10.42 5.91 14.76
N ASP A 174 -9.26 5.67 14.16
CA ASP A 174 -8.12 6.60 14.26
C ASP A 174 -8.28 7.73 13.24
N LEU A 175 -8.87 8.84 13.69
CA LEU A 175 -9.09 10.01 12.84
C LEU A 175 -7.80 10.68 12.38
N ASN A 176 -6.71 10.59 13.16
CA ASN A 176 -5.44 11.18 12.75
C ASN A 176 -4.82 10.39 11.59
N ALA A 177 -4.94 9.06 11.62
CA ALA A 177 -4.54 8.22 10.50
C ALA A 177 -5.35 8.51 9.22
N ALA A 178 -6.67 8.66 9.36
CA ALA A 178 -7.56 9.05 8.28
C ALA A 178 -7.19 10.43 7.69
N TYR A 179 -7.05 11.46 8.53
CA TYR A 179 -6.66 12.80 8.10
C TYR A 179 -5.27 12.86 7.46
N ALA A 180 -4.34 11.98 7.84
CA ALA A 180 -3.05 11.88 7.16
C ALA A 180 -3.19 11.41 5.71
N VAL A 181 -4.10 10.47 5.43
CA VAL A 181 -4.40 10.03 4.05
C VAL A 181 -5.12 11.14 3.28
N GLU A 182 -6.09 11.81 3.89
CA GLU A 182 -6.79 12.94 3.28
C GLU A 182 -5.81 14.07 2.90
N ALA A 183 -4.90 14.43 3.81
CA ALA A 183 -3.86 15.43 3.54
C ALA A 183 -2.95 15.01 2.38
N ARG A 184 -2.55 13.73 2.32
CA ARG A 184 -1.77 13.19 1.19
C ARG A 184 -2.54 13.30 -0.12
N GLN A 185 -3.81 12.89 -0.16
CA GLN A 185 -4.67 12.98 -1.35
C GLN A 185 -4.81 14.44 -1.83
N GLN A 186 -4.94 15.39 -0.90
CA GLN A 186 -5.00 16.83 -1.22
C GLN A 186 -3.68 17.34 -1.84
N ILE A 187 -2.54 16.97 -1.26
CA ILE A 187 -1.21 17.36 -1.78
C ILE A 187 -1.02 16.77 -3.19
N ASP A 188 -1.31 15.48 -3.36
CA ASP A 188 -1.17 14.77 -4.63
C ASP A 188 -2.07 15.38 -5.71
N LEU A 189 -3.34 15.65 -5.40
CA LEU A 189 -4.27 16.30 -6.33
C LEU A 189 -3.80 17.70 -6.73
N ARG A 190 -3.45 18.55 -5.75
CA ARG A 190 -3.10 19.95 -5.98
C ARG A 190 -1.81 20.08 -6.76
N ALA A 191 -0.73 19.48 -6.28
CA ALA A 191 0.57 19.52 -6.95
C ALA A 191 0.50 18.80 -8.30
N GLY A 192 -0.11 17.61 -8.33
CA GLY A 192 -0.26 16.84 -9.56
C GLY A 192 -1.02 17.60 -10.64
N ALA A 193 -2.19 18.15 -10.33
CA ALA A 193 -2.98 18.91 -11.29
C ALA A 193 -2.30 20.21 -11.72
N ALA A 194 -1.73 20.99 -10.78
CA ALA A 194 -1.07 22.25 -11.09
C ALA A 194 0.12 22.05 -12.03
N PHE A 195 1.07 21.20 -11.67
CA PHE A 195 2.27 20.98 -12.49
C PHE A 195 1.97 20.25 -13.79
N THR A 196 1.06 19.25 -13.78
CA THR A 196 0.65 18.55 -15.01
C THR A 196 0.06 19.52 -16.03
N ARG A 197 -0.89 20.36 -15.61
CA ARG A 197 -1.55 21.31 -16.51
C ARG A 197 -0.59 22.38 -17.01
N LEU A 198 0.28 22.89 -16.13
CA LEU A 198 1.31 23.86 -16.46
C LEU A 198 2.25 23.30 -17.54
N GLN A 199 2.90 22.17 -17.27
CA GLN A 199 3.92 21.63 -18.16
C GLN A 199 3.32 21.08 -19.46
N THR A 200 2.14 20.45 -19.41
CA THR A 200 1.45 19.99 -20.63
C THR A 200 1.13 21.18 -21.55
N THR A 201 0.57 22.26 -21.00
CA THR A 201 0.22 23.45 -21.80
C THR A 201 1.46 24.16 -22.32
N MET A 202 2.50 24.32 -21.50
CA MET A 202 3.73 25.01 -21.90
C MET A 202 4.56 24.22 -22.92
N LEU A 203 4.74 22.91 -22.70
CA LEU A 203 5.56 22.08 -23.58
C LEU A 203 4.83 21.73 -24.87
N GLY A 204 3.52 21.45 -24.82
CA GLY A 204 2.73 21.18 -26.03
C GLY A 204 2.70 22.35 -27.01
N ARG A 205 2.75 23.60 -26.52
CA ARG A 205 2.86 24.81 -27.36
C ARG A 205 4.25 25.02 -27.96
N ARG A 206 5.30 24.52 -27.32
CA ARG A 206 6.70 24.74 -27.73
C ARG A 206 7.23 23.62 -28.61
N LEU A 207 6.74 22.40 -28.41
CA LEU A 207 7.24 21.19 -29.06
C LEU A 207 6.05 20.51 -29.75
N SER A 208 5.97 20.63 -31.08
CA SER A 208 4.90 20.02 -31.88
C SER A 208 4.77 18.52 -31.67
N ALA A 209 5.89 17.83 -31.41
CA ALA A 209 5.91 16.40 -31.09
C ALA A 209 5.16 16.02 -29.80
N LEU A 210 4.90 17.00 -28.91
CA LEU A 210 4.19 16.81 -27.64
C LEU A 210 2.78 17.40 -27.65
N GLU A 211 2.34 17.95 -28.79
CA GLU A 211 0.99 18.50 -28.91
C GLU A 211 -0.05 17.38 -28.71
N GLY A 212 -1.05 17.64 -27.86
CA GLY A 212 -2.08 16.66 -27.50
C GLY A 212 -1.64 15.58 -26.49
N MET A 213 -0.36 15.52 -26.09
CA MET A 213 0.10 14.58 -25.08
C MET A 213 -0.04 15.15 -23.67
N VAL A 214 -0.52 14.33 -22.72
CA VAL A 214 -0.52 14.69 -21.29
C VAL A 214 0.84 14.36 -20.70
N ILE A 215 1.53 15.38 -20.20
CA ILE A 215 2.79 15.23 -19.50
C ILE A 215 2.47 15.35 -18.02
N SER A 216 2.44 14.22 -17.31
CA SER A 216 2.05 14.19 -15.90
C SER A 216 3.20 14.55 -14.96
N TYR A 217 2.84 15.18 -13.84
CA TYR A 217 3.70 15.39 -12.69
C TYR A 217 3.04 14.79 -11.46
N GLY A 218 3.84 14.15 -10.62
CA GLY A 218 3.42 13.72 -9.30
C GLY A 218 4.56 13.92 -8.30
N PRO A 219 4.28 14.40 -7.07
CA PRO A 219 5.32 14.72 -6.10
C PRO A 219 6.20 13.50 -5.74
N CYS A 220 5.66 12.28 -5.81
CA CYS A 220 6.41 11.03 -5.64
C CYS A 220 6.87 10.42 -6.98
N GLN A 221 6.08 10.53 -8.04
CA GLN A 221 6.43 10.01 -9.38
C GLN A 221 7.70 10.67 -9.93
N PHE A 222 7.84 11.98 -9.77
CA PHE A 222 8.96 12.76 -10.29
C PHE A 222 10.33 12.34 -9.71
N PRO A 223 10.53 12.30 -8.38
CA PRO A 223 11.79 11.81 -7.81
C PRO A 223 12.04 10.33 -8.10
N THR A 224 10.99 9.50 -8.22
CA THR A 224 11.12 8.09 -8.60
C THR A 224 11.73 7.94 -10.00
N LEU A 225 11.24 8.70 -10.98
CA LEU A 225 11.87 8.77 -12.31
C LEU A 225 13.29 9.35 -12.24
N GLY A 226 13.52 10.28 -11.32
CA GLY A 226 14.84 10.84 -11.02
C GLY A 226 15.90 9.77 -10.74
N PHE A 227 15.60 8.75 -9.94
CA PHE A 227 16.54 7.65 -9.68
C PHE A 227 16.93 6.86 -10.94
N VAL A 228 15.96 6.63 -11.84
CA VAL A 228 16.20 5.92 -13.11
C VAL A 228 17.08 6.76 -14.02
N VAL A 229 16.77 8.05 -14.17
CA VAL A 229 17.52 8.98 -15.02
C VAL A 229 18.93 9.19 -14.47
N ASP A 230 19.09 9.30 -13.15
CA ASP A 230 20.38 9.43 -12.48
C ASP A 230 21.26 8.19 -12.71
N HIS A 231 20.70 6.99 -12.56
CA HIS A 231 21.43 5.75 -12.88
C HIS A 231 21.82 5.68 -14.35
N TYR A 232 20.90 6.02 -15.27
CA TYR A 232 21.19 6.08 -16.70
C TYR A 232 22.35 7.03 -16.99
N LYS A 233 22.36 8.23 -16.42
CA LYS A 233 23.44 9.21 -16.58
C LYS A 233 24.77 8.69 -16.03
N ARG A 234 24.78 8.01 -14.88
CA ARG A 234 25.99 7.37 -14.34
C ARG A 234 26.57 6.32 -15.29
N VAL A 235 25.72 5.52 -15.93
CA VAL A 235 26.15 4.53 -16.92
C VAL A 235 26.68 5.21 -18.18
N GLN A 236 26.03 6.26 -18.67
CA GLN A 236 26.50 7.02 -19.84
C GLN A 236 27.83 7.73 -19.58
N ALA A 237 28.04 8.25 -18.36
CA ALA A 237 29.27 8.91 -17.94
C ALA A 237 30.37 7.93 -17.50
N PHE A 238 30.09 6.63 -17.46
CA PHE A 238 31.08 5.64 -17.06
C PHE A 238 32.16 5.53 -18.13
N VAL A 239 33.40 5.79 -17.75
CA VAL A 239 34.58 5.58 -18.58
C VAL A 239 35.21 4.26 -18.13
N PRO A 240 35.14 3.17 -18.92
CA PRO A 240 35.78 1.91 -18.56
C PRO A 240 37.30 2.07 -18.51
N GLU A 241 37.90 1.64 -17.41
CA GLU A 241 39.35 1.64 -17.24
C GLU A 241 39.89 0.19 -17.36
N PRO A 242 40.91 -0.06 -18.19
CA PRO A 242 41.54 -1.37 -18.24
C PRO A 242 42.21 -1.68 -16.90
N PHE A 243 42.09 -2.92 -16.46
CA PHE A 243 42.77 -3.43 -15.28
C PHE A 243 43.35 -4.81 -15.57
N TRP A 244 44.38 -5.16 -14.80
CA TRP A 244 45.11 -6.41 -14.91
C TRP A 244 45.03 -7.18 -13.60
N THR A 245 44.75 -8.48 -13.70
CA THR A 245 44.78 -9.44 -12.59
C THR A 245 45.73 -10.59 -12.94
N ILE A 246 46.29 -11.24 -11.92
CA ILE A 246 47.13 -12.43 -12.09
C ILE A 246 46.31 -13.62 -11.62
N GLU A 247 45.90 -14.48 -12.55
CA GLU A 247 45.19 -15.72 -12.23
C GLU A 247 46.17 -16.89 -12.16
N VAL A 248 46.07 -17.69 -11.08
CA VAL A 248 46.86 -18.92 -10.93
C VAL A 248 45.89 -20.10 -10.86
N LYS A 249 46.08 -21.09 -11.73
CA LYS A 249 45.26 -22.29 -11.80
C LYS A 249 46.10 -23.52 -11.50
N HIS A 250 45.61 -24.39 -10.63
CA HIS A 250 46.27 -25.64 -10.26
C HIS A 250 45.37 -26.83 -10.54
N ARG A 251 45.86 -27.78 -11.35
CA ARG A 251 45.12 -29.00 -11.69
C ARG A 251 45.35 -30.06 -10.63
N THR A 252 44.25 -30.53 -10.04
CA THR A 252 44.22 -31.63 -9.07
C THR A 252 43.49 -32.84 -9.66
N ARG A 253 43.52 -33.98 -8.96
CA ARG A 253 42.75 -35.17 -9.36
C ARG A 253 41.23 -34.95 -9.36
N SER A 254 40.74 -33.99 -8.57
CA SER A 254 39.32 -33.67 -8.43
C SER A 254 38.86 -32.46 -9.26
N GLY A 255 39.75 -31.86 -10.05
CA GLY A 255 39.44 -30.70 -10.91
C GLY A 255 40.50 -29.60 -10.87
N THR A 256 40.22 -28.48 -11.54
CA THR A 256 41.10 -27.30 -11.54
C THR A 256 40.66 -26.33 -10.45
N VAL A 257 41.60 -25.92 -9.59
CA VAL A 257 41.38 -24.90 -8.56
C VAL A 257 41.96 -23.59 -9.06
N GLU A 258 41.18 -22.50 -8.95
CA GLU A 258 41.62 -21.15 -9.26
C GLU A 258 41.94 -20.39 -7.98
N PHE A 259 43.11 -19.77 -7.93
CA PHE A 259 43.54 -18.93 -6.82
C PHE A 259 43.33 -17.47 -7.19
N LEU A 260 42.60 -16.75 -6.34
CA LEU A 260 42.38 -15.32 -6.48
C LEU A 260 43.61 -14.56 -6.00
N TRP A 261 44.02 -13.56 -6.78
CA TRP A 261 45.11 -12.68 -6.38
C TRP A 261 44.73 -11.85 -5.17
N GLU A 262 45.55 -11.87 -4.12
CA GLU A 262 45.33 -11.10 -2.89
C GLU A 262 45.18 -9.59 -3.16
N ARG A 263 45.89 -9.06 -4.16
CA ARG A 263 45.81 -7.64 -4.58
C ARG A 263 44.59 -7.32 -5.44
N LYS A 264 43.78 -8.32 -5.81
CA LYS A 264 42.63 -8.23 -6.71
C LYS A 264 43.03 -7.84 -8.15
N HIS A 265 43.34 -6.57 -8.40
CA HIS A 265 43.72 -6.06 -9.71
C HIS A 265 44.62 -4.82 -9.59
N LEU A 266 45.30 -4.45 -10.68
CA LEU A 266 46.01 -3.19 -10.86
C LEU A 266 45.48 -2.46 -12.10
N PHE A 267 45.44 -1.14 -12.06
CA PHE A 267 45.09 -0.29 -13.22
C PHE A 267 46.32 0.15 -14.04
N ASP A 268 47.51 -0.35 -13.71
CA ASP A 268 48.73 -0.10 -14.49
C ASP A 268 49.33 -1.43 -14.95
N HIS A 269 49.55 -1.53 -16.27
CA HIS A 269 50.13 -2.70 -16.91
C HIS A 269 51.57 -2.97 -16.45
N THR A 270 52.39 -1.93 -16.27
CA THR A 270 53.83 -2.07 -15.99
C THR A 270 54.11 -2.83 -14.69
N PRO A 271 53.55 -2.43 -13.52
CA PRO A 271 53.73 -3.19 -12.30
C PRO A 271 53.02 -4.55 -12.34
N ALA A 272 51.88 -4.68 -13.04
CA ALA A 272 51.22 -5.97 -13.20
C ALA A 272 52.09 -6.97 -13.98
N ALA A 273 52.70 -6.54 -15.09
CA ALA A 273 53.60 -7.34 -15.89
C ALA A 273 54.87 -7.73 -15.13
N ALA A 274 55.45 -6.80 -14.36
CA ALA A 274 56.62 -7.09 -13.52
C ALA A 274 56.32 -8.14 -12.45
N LEU A 275 55.16 -8.04 -11.78
CA LEU A 275 54.72 -9.04 -10.80
C LEU A 275 54.43 -10.38 -11.46
N HIS A 276 53.79 -10.39 -12.63
CA HIS A 276 53.53 -11.58 -13.41
C HIS A 276 54.83 -12.30 -13.83
N ALA A 277 55.84 -11.56 -14.32
CA ALA A 277 57.14 -12.12 -14.66
C ALA A 277 57.83 -12.78 -13.45
N ARG A 278 57.73 -12.16 -12.27
CA ARG A 278 58.22 -12.75 -11.02
C ARG A 278 57.45 -14.02 -10.63
N CYS A 279 56.15 -14.06 -10.87
CA CYS A 279 55.34 -15.26 -10.64
C CYS A 279 55.74 -16.42 -11.58
N ILE A 280 56.02 -16.14 -12.85
CA ILE A 280 56.53 -17.14 -13.81
C ILE A 280 57.88 -17.68 -13.34
N ALA A 281 58.78 -16.79 -12.91
CA ALA A 281 60.10 -17.17 -12.44
C ALA A 281 60.11 -17.94 -11.10
N ALA A 282 59.01 -17.93 -10.34
CA ALA A 282 58.96 -18.51 -9.01
C ALA A 282 58.92 -20.05 -8.99
N GLU A 283 58.64 -20.71 -10.14
CA GLU A 283 58.52 -22.17 -10.39
C GLU A 283 57.55 -22.97 -9.49
N ASN A 284 57.45 -22.64 -8.21
CA ASN A 284 56.71 -23.36 -7.18
C ASN A 284 55.80 -22.40 -6.40
N ALA A 285 54.58 -22.86 -6.10
CA ALA A 285 53.68 -22.20 -5.17
C ALA A 285 53.81 -22.85 -3.78
N VAL A 286 53.89 -22.03 -2.72
CA VAL A 286 53.99 -22.51 -1.34
C VAL A 286 52.69 -22.19 -0.59
N VAL A 287 52.08 -23.20 0.02
CA VAL A 287 50.93 -23.03 0.90
C VAL A 287 51.39 -22.33 2.17
N ARG A 288 51.04 -21.05 2.33
CA ARG A 288 51.39 -20.26 3.52
C ARG A 288 50.44 -20.45 4.69
N GLN A 289 49.15 -20.61 4.40
CA GLN A 289 48.12 -20.69 5.42
C GLN A 289 46.90 -21.47 4.89
N VAL A 290 46.35 -22.35 5.73
CA VAL A 290 45.08 -23.03 5.49
C VAL A 290 44.16 -22.75 6.67
N THR A 291 43.12 -21.96 6.44
CA THR A 291 42.11 -21.68 7.46
C THR A 291 40.81 -22.37 7.11
N ARG A 292 40.25 -23.11 8.07
CA ARG A 292 38.89 -23.62 8.00
C ARG A 292 38.03 -22.87 9.01
N ARG A 293 37.02 -22.15 8.53
CA ARG A 293 36.01 -21.51 9.37
C ARG A 293 34.64 -22.10 9.04
N PRO A 294 33.81 -22.45 10.04
CA PRO A 294 32.43 -22.81 9.78
C PRO A 294 31.70 -21.58 9.24
N VAL A 295 31.07 -21.72 8.07
CA VAL A 295 30.21 -20.68 7.49
C VAL A 295 28.79 -21.19 7.54
N SER A 296 27.91 -20.50 8.26
CA SER A 296 26.48 -20.78 8.23
C SER A 296 25.81 -19.91 7.17
N LYS A 297 25.18 -20.53 6.17
CA LYS A 297 24.18 -19.82 5.35
C LYS A 297 22.88 -19.78 6.14
N ARG A 298 22.44 -18.61 6.59
CA ARG A 298 21.05 -18.41 6.97
C ARG A 298 20.23 -18.46 5.69
N TYR A 299 19.54 -19.57 5.47
CA TYR A 299 18.44 -19.59 4.52
C TYR A 299 17.35 -18.70 5.12
N VAL A 300 17.17 -17.51 4.54
CA VAL A 300 15.94 -16.76 4.77
C VAL A 300 14.85 -17.58 4.10
N LEU A 301 14.01 -18.23 4.89
CA LEU A 301 12.80 -18.87 4.37
C LEU A 301 11.96 -17.76 3.74
N SER A 302 11.95 -17.73 2.40
CA SER A 302 11.07 -16.90 1.58
C SER A 302 9.65 -17.39 1.66
#